data_AF-A0AAX2TMX8-F1
#
_entry.id   AF-A0AAX2TMX8-F1
#
_cell.length_a   1.000
_cell.length_b   1.000
_cell.length_c   1.000
_cell.angle_alpha   90.00
_cell.angle_beta   90.00
_cell.angle_gamma   90.00
#
_symmetry.space_group_name_H-M   'P 1'
#
loop_
_entity.id
_entity.type
_entity.pdbx_description
1 polymer ?
#
loop_
_entity_poly.entity_id
_entity_poly.type
_entity_poly.pdbx_seq_one_letter_code
_entity_poly.pdbx_strand_id
1 'polypeptide(L)' 'MMVFDRDDVTFTVVVNHEEQYSIWPTFKDIPSGWNAVGVTGSKKECLDHIERVWTDM' A
#
# COMPACT_ATOMS: atom_id res chain seq x y z
N MET A 1 18.24 -6.43 6.90
CA MET A 1 16.90 -6.47 7.51
C MET A 1 16.03 -5.46 6.80
N MET A 2 15.17 -5.90 5.88
CA MET A 2 14.33 -4.99 5.09
C MET A 2 13.10 -4.59 5.90
N VAL A 3 12.74 -3.32 5.89
CA VAL A 3 11.58 -2.76 6.61
C VAL A 3 10.23 -3.35 6.15
N PHE A 4 10.21 -4.06 5.02
CA PHE A 4 9.02 -4.69 4.44
C PHE A 4 8.71 -6.08 5.03
N ASP A 5 9.56 -6.63 5.89
CA ASP A 5 9.33 -7.92 6.58
C ASP A 5 9.00 -7.74 8.07
N ARG A 6 8.74 -6.49 8.47
CA ARG A 6 8.43 -6.13 9.85
C ARG A 6 6.93 -6.09 10.07
N ASP A 7 6.44 -6.99 10.92
CA ASP A 7 5.04 -7.04 11.34
C ASP A 7 4.61 -5.82 12.17
N ASP A 8 5.57 -5.05 12.70
CA ASP A 8 5.35 -3.82 13.46
C ASP A 8 5.15 -2.57 12.57
N VAL A 9 5.27 -2.70 11.26
CA VAL A 9 5.11 -1.56 10.32
C VAL A 9 3.68 -1.51 9.78
N THR A 10 3.04 -0.37 9.99
CA THR A 10 1.76 -0.04 9.34
C THR A 10 2.00 0.51 7.94
N PHE A 11 1.38 -0.12 6.95
CA PHE A 11 1.38 0.30 5.55
C PHE A 11 0.04 0.95 5.20
N THR A 12 0.06 1.76 4.15
CA THR A 12 -1.13 2.28 3.48
C THR A 12 -1.11 1.85 2.03
N VAL A 13 -2.28 1.57 1.47
CA VAL A 13 -2.44 1.32 0.05
C VAL A 13 -2.38 2.66 -0.68
N VAL A 14 -1.52 2.74 -1.68
CA VAL A 14 -1.38 3.89 -2.57
C VAL A 14 -1.71 3.48 -4.00
N VAL A 15 -2.26 4.42 -4.76
CA VAL A 15 -2.58 4.27 -6.18
C VAL A 15 -1.95 5.41 -6.96
N ASN A 16 -1.41 5.11 -8.14
CA ASN A 16 -0.90 6.13 -9.06
C ASN A 16 -1.95 6.49 -10.14
N HIS A 17 -1.57 7.39 -11.04
CA HIS A 17 -2.43 7.84 -12.15
C HIS A 17 -2.64 6.79 -13.26
N GLU A 18 -1.86 5.70 -13.24
CA GLU A 18 -2.00 4.55 -14.14
C GLU A 18 -2.81 3.40 -13.50
N GLU A 19 -3.54 3.69 -12.40
CA GLU A 19 -4.35 2.72 -11.64
C GLU A 19 -3.53 1.54 -11.07
N GLN A 20 -2.21 1.72 -10.89
CA GLN A 20 -1.36 0.73 -10.25
C GLN A 20 -1.40 0.89 -8.75
N TYR A 21 -1.62 -0.21 -8.05
CA TYR A 21 -1.68 -0.26 -6.60
C TYR A 21 -0.33 -0.69 -6.00
N SER A 22 0.04 -0.07 -4.88
CA SER A 22 1.22 -0.46 -4.10
C SER A 22 0.98 -0.23 -2.61
N ILE A 23 1.88 -0.72 -1.78
CA ILE A 23 1.89 -0.47 -0.34
C ILE A 23 3.01 0.51 0.01
N TRP A 24 2.71 1.48 0.86
CA TRP A 24 3.67 2.48 1.31
C TRP A 24 3.68 2.57 2.84
N PRO A 25 4.84 2.63 3.51
CA PRO A 25 4.89 2.79 4.95
C PRO A 25 4.27 4.11 5.40
N THR A 26 3.39 4.06 6.39
CA THR A 26 2.67 5.24 6.91
C THR A 26 3.57 6.28 7.58
N PHE A 27 4.77 5.89 8.03
CA PHE A 27 5.74 6.79 8.66
C PHE A 27 6.58 7.59 7.65
N LYS A 28 6.39 7.39 6.34
CA LYS A 28 7.06 8.15 5.28
C LYS A 28 6.05 8.98 4.50
N ASP A 29 6.48 10.15 4.07
CA ASP A 29 5.72 10.94 3.11
C ASP A 29 5.48 10.16 1.81
N ILE A 30 4.28 10.30 1.26
CA ILE A 30 3.88 9.65 0.02
C ILE A 30 4.58 10.36 -1.14
N PRO A 31 5.24 9.63 -2.07
CA PRO A 31 5.87 10.24 -3.22
C PRO A 31 4.88 10.98 -4.11
N SER A 32 5.33 12.04 -4.77
CA SER A 32 4.53 12.75 -5.77
C SER A 32 4.07 11.80 -6.88
N GLY A 33 2.79 11.89 -7.26
CA GLY A 33 2.18 11.02 -8.26
C GLY A 33 1.51 9.77 -7.70
N TRP A 34 1.60 9.54 -6.39
CA TRP A 34 0.88 8.51 -5.65
C TRP A 34 -0.14 9.16 -4.69
N ASN A 35 -1.28 8.49 -4.51
CA ASN A 35 -2.34 8.94 -3.61
C ASN A 35 -2.74 7.80 -2.67
N ALA A 36 -2.94 8.09 -1.39
CA ALA A 36 -3.46 7.10 -0.45
C ALA A 36 -4.92 6.77 -0.77
N VAL A 37 -5.25 5.48 -0.78
CA VAL A 37 -6.61 4.98 -1.04
C VAL A 37 -7.46 4.96 0.25
N GLY A 38 -6.85 5.32 1.40
CA GLY A 38 -7.52 5.32 2.70
C GLY A 38 -7.56 3.94 3.38
N VAL A 39 -6.88 2.94 2.80
CA VAL A 39 -6.66 1.63 3.44
C VAL A 39 -5.31 1.64 4.14
N THR A 40 -5.31 1.29 5.42
CA THR A 40 -4.11 1.21 6.25
C THR A 40 -4.16 -0.04 7.12
N GLY A 41 -3.03 -0.71 7.31
CA GLY A 41 -2.96 -1.88 8.17
C GLY A 41 -1.60 -2.57 8.08
N SER A 42 -1.58 -3.84 8.46
CA SER A 42 -0.43 -4.70 8.21
C SER A 42 -0.17 -4.85 6.71
N LYS A 43 1.05 -5.26 6.35
CA LYS A 43 1.41 -5.59 4.97
C LYS A 43 0.41 -6.57 4.35
N LYS A 44 0.02 -7.60 5.12
CA LYS A 44 -0.93 -8.61 4.65
C LYS A 44 -2.30 -8.00 4.36
N GLU A 45 -2.86 -7.21 5.28
CA GLU A 45 -4.19 -6.59 5.07
C GLU A 45 -4.20 -5.65 3.85
N CYS A 46 -3.12 -4.89 3.65
CA CYS A 46 -3.00 -4.01 2.49
C CYS A 46 -2.89 -4.81 1.18
N LEU A 47 -2.09 -5.88 1.16
CA LEU A 47 -1.96 -6.75 -0.02
C LEU A 47 -3.27 -7.50 -0.33
N ASP A 48 -3.94 -8.05 0.68
CA ASP A 48 -5.25 -8.70 0.53
C ASP A 48 -6.29 -7.72 -0.06
N HIS A 49 -6.23 -6.43 0.30
CA HIS A 49 -7.08 -5.40 -0.29
C HIS A 49 -6.75 -5.16 -1.77
N ILE A 50 -5.46 -5.01 -2.09
CA ILE A 50 -4.99 -4.84 -3.47
C ILE A 50 -5.42 -6.04 -4.33
N GLU A 51 -5.23 -7.27 -3.87
CA GLU A 51 -5.66 -8.48 -4.60
C GLU A 51 -7.17 -8.51 -4.88
N ARG A 52 -8.01 -7.94 -4.00
CA ARG A 52 -9.47 -7.88 -4.19
C ARG A 52 -9.91 -6.77 -5.14
N VAL A 53 -9.21 -5.64 -5.15
CA VAL A 53 -9.56 -4.48 -5.99
C VAL A 53 -8.95 -4.63 -7.38
N TRP A 54 -7.76 -5.23 -7.48
CA TRP A 54 -7.03 -5.44 -8.71
C TRP A 54 -7.39 -6.77 -9.40
N THR A 55 -8.65 -7.20 -9.29
CA THR A 55 -9.17 -8.39 -9.97
C THR A 55 -9.67 -8.11 -11.39
N ASP A 56 -9.78 -6.84 -11.79
CA ASP A 56 -10.30 -6.42 -13.10
C ASP A 56 -9.19 -6.21 -14.15
N MET A 57 -8.06 -6.92 -13.99
CA MET A 57 -6.94 -6.99 -14.93
C MET A 57 -6.58 -8.43 -15.28
#